data_AF-A0A843IXX0-F1
#
_entry.id   AF-A0A843IXX0-F1
#
_cell.length_a   1.000
_cell.length_b   1.000
_cell.length_c   1.000
_cell.angle_alpha   90.00
_cell.angle_beta   90.00
_cell.angle_gamma   90.00
#
_symmetry.space_group_name_H-M   'P 1'
#
loop_
_entity.id
_entity.type
_entity.pdbx_description
1 polymer ?
#
loop_
_entity_poly.entity_id
_entity_poly.type
_entity_poly.pdbx_seq_one_letter_code
_entity_poly.pdbx_strand_id
1 'polypeptide(L)' 'MVESDAVINGVFSFIIPGLGQAIEGYKARGLIIFIVGVIIAAIIIYLNFGPIVQYTVSGIYGLIAAYDAYRLY' A
#
# COMPACT_ATOMS: atom_id res chain seq x y z
N MET A 1 -0.13 23.17 6.31
CA MET A 1 0.10 22.38 5.08
C MET A 1 -0.72 21.12 5.25
N VAL A 2 -1.60 20.90 4.30
CA VAL A 2 -3.07 20.85 4.49
C VAL A 2 -3.54 19.41 4.32
N GLU A 3 -4.63 18.98 4.98
CA GLU A 3 -5.28 17.66 4.83
C GLU A 3 -5.27 17.04 3.42
N SER A 4 -5.24 17.86 2.37
CA SER A 4 -5.04 17.44 0.98
C SER A 4 -3.85 16.49 0.81
N ASP A 5 -2.73 16.76 1.47
CA ASP A 5 -1.49 16.01 1.28
C ASP A 5 -1.61 14.62 1.92
N ALA A 6 -2.32 14.52 3.05
CA ALA A 6 -2.67 13.25 3.69
C ALA A 6 -3.56 12.38 2.82
N VAL A 7 -4.59 12.98 2.22
CA VAL A 7 -5.50 12.27 1.30
C VAL A 7 -4.75 11.83 0.05
N ILE A 8 -3.95 12.70 -0.56
CA ILE A 8 -3.16 12.40 -1.76
C ILE A 8 -2.17 11.26 -1.49
N ASN A 9 -1.45 11.30 -0.38
CA ASN A 9 -0.50 10.23 -0.03
C ASN A 9 -1.21 8.92 0.32
N GLY A 10 -2.39 8.98 0.94
CA GLY A 10 -3.28 7.83 1.09
C GLY A 10 -3.65 7.21 -0.25
N VAL A 11 -4.09 8.01 -1.22
CA VAL A 11 -4.44 7.54 -2.58
C VAL A 11 -3.22 6.95 -3.30
N PHE A 12 -2.05 7.57 -3.17
CA PHE A 12 -0.82 7.03 -3.74
C PHE A 12 -0.44 5.68 -3.12
N SER A 13 -0.58 5.54 -1.80
CA SER A 13 -0.34 4.26 -1.13
C SER A 13 -1.40 3.20 -1.38
N PHE A 14 -2.63 3.58 -1.76
CA PHE A 14 -3.63 2.62 -2.21
C PHE A 14 -3.20 1.93 -3.51
N ILE A 15 -2.69 2.73 -4.47
CA ILE A 15 -2.28 2.23 -5.79
C ILE A 15 -0.92 1.54 -5.71
N ILE A 16 0.03 2.14 -5.00
CA ILE A 16 1.39 1.63 -4.80
C ILE A 16 1.66 1.57 -3.30
N PRO A 17 1.44 0.42 -2.64
CA PRO A 17 1.67 0.27 -1.21
C PRO A 17 3.06 0.76 -0.79
N GLY A 18 3.10 1.70 0.15
CA GLY A 18 4.35 2.27 0.67
C GLY A 18 4.78 3.60 0.06
N LEU A 19 4.16 4.04 -1.05
CA LEU A 19 4.56 5.26 -1.76
C LEU A 19 4.30 6.54 -0.96
N GLY A 20 3.10 6.71 -0.40
CA GLY A 20 2.74 7.86 0.42
C GLY A 20 3.62 8.02 1.66
N GLN A 21 3.96 6.91 2.32
CA GLN A 21 4.92 6.88 3.43
C GLN A 21 6.31 7.39 3.00
N ALA A 22 6.76 6.98 1.81
CA ALA A 22 8.06 7.38 1.29
C ALA A 22 8.11 8.87 0.92
N ILE A 23 7.02 9.39 0.34
CA ILE A 23 6.86 10.82 -0.01
C ILE A 23 6.90 11.69 1.25
N GLU A 24 6.25 11.24 2.33
CA GLU A 24 6.27 11.87 3.65
C GLU A 24 7.62 11.80 4.39
N GLY A 25 8.60 11.09 3.84
CA GLY A 25 9.92 10.93 4.46
C GLY A 25 10.08 9.70 5.34
N TYR A 26 9.02 8.93 5.60
CA TYR A 26 9.06 7.63 6.29
C TYR A 26 9.54 6.50 5.38
N LYS A 27 10.72 6.65 4.78
CA LYS A 27 11.28 5.74 3.75
C LYS A 27 11.35 4.27 4.19
N ALA A 28 11.78 4.01 5.42
CA ALA A 28 11.88 2.64 5.93
C ALA A 28 10.50 1.97 6.03
N ARG A 29 9.49 2.70 6.53
CA ARG A 29 8.11 2.21 6.62
C ARG A 29 7.51 1.98 5.24
N GLY A 30 7.70 2.93 4.32
CA GLY A 30 7.27 2.78 2.93
C GLY A 30 7.89 1.56 2.24
N LEU A 31 9.20 1.37 2.41
CA LEU A 31 9.90 0.21 1.86
C LEU A 31 9.38 -1.12 2.44
N ILE A 32 9.13 -1.18 3.75
CA ILE A 32 8.58 -2.39 4.38
C ILE A 32 7.20 -2.73 3.80
N ILE A 33 6.31 -1.74 3.69
CA ILE A 33 4.96 -1.93 3.13
C ILE A 33 5.05 -2.38 1.67
N PHE A 34 5.92 -1.75 0.88
CA PHE A 34 6.11 -2.17 -0.51
C PHE A 34 6.60 -3.61 -0.63
N ILE A 35 7.62 -4.00 0.14
CA ILE A 35 8.18 -5.36 0.13
C ILE A 35 7.13 -6.39 0.56
N VAL A 36 6.36 -6.10 1.61
CA VAL A 36 5.28 -6.99 2.06
C VAL A 36 4.22 -7.15 0.95
N GLY A 37 3.83 -6.07 0.27
CA GLY A 37 2.93 -6.13 -0.88
C GLY A 37 3.47 -7.02 -2.02
N VAL A 38 4.76 -6.90 -2.33
CA VAL A 38 5.44 -7.75 -3.34
C VAL A 38 5.43 -9.22 -2.93
N ILE A 39 5.72 -9.52 -1.66
CA ILE A 39 5.70 -10.90 -1.14
C ILE A 39 4.28 -11.48 -1.22
N ILE A 40 3.26 -10.72 -0.83
CA ILE A 40 1.86 -11.14 -0.94
C ILE A 40 1.51 -11.46 -2.40
N ALA A 41 1.85 -10.56 -3.34
CA ALA A 41 1.60 -10.78 -4.77
C ALA A 41 2.33 -12.02 -5.30
N ALA A 42 3.60 -12.21 -4.93
CA ALA A 42 4.39 -13.38 -5.33
C ALA A 42 3.77 -14.69 -4.82
N ILE A 43 3.30 -14.73 -3.57
CA ILE A 43 2.61 -15.89 -3.00
C ILE A 43 1.31 -16.18 -3.76
N ILE A 44 0.52 -15.15 -4.07
CA ILE A 44 -0.74 -15.32 -4.80
C ILE A 44 -0.52 -15.92 -6.18
N ILE A 45 0.49 -15.42 -6.90
CA ILE A 45 0.89 -15.92 -8.22
C ILE A 45 1.42 -17.36 -8.11
N TYR A 46 2.31 -17.62 -7.14
CA TYR A 46 2.90 -18.94 -6.94
C TYR A 46 1.86 -20.03 -6.64
N LEU A 47 0.88 -19.71 -5.79
CA LEU A 47 -0.19 -20.63 -5.42
C LEU A 47 -1.34 -20.70 -6.45
N ASN A 48 -1.25 -19.96 -7.55
CA ASN A 48 -2.29 -19.89 -8.59
C ASN A 48 -3.69 -19.59 -8.04
N PHE A 49 -3.78 -18.65 -7.08
CA PHE A 49 -5.09 -18.21 -6.62
C PHE A 49 -5.86 -17.53 -7.76
N GLY A 50 -7.17 -17.75 -7.78
CA GLY A 50 -8.04 -17.15 -8.79
C GLY A 50 -8.10 -15.62 -8.70
N PRO A 51 -8.55 -14.94 -9.77
CA PRO A 51 -8.55 -13.48 -9.87
C PRO A 51 -9.35 -12.80 -8.75
N ILE A 52 -10.43 -13.43 -8.27
CA ILE A 52 -11.23 -12.91 -7.15
C ILE A 52 -10.38 -12.76 -5.89
N VAL A 53 -9.58 -13.77 -5.54
CA VAL A 53 -8.71 -13.75 -4.36
C VAL A 53 -7.63 -12.70 -4.55
N GLN A 54 -7.02 -12.64 -5.74
CA GLN A 54 -6.02 -11.63 -6.06
C GLN A 54 -6.55 -10.20 -5.86
N TYR A 55 -7.69 -9.85 -6.47
CA TYR A 55 -8.25 -8.51 -6.35
C TYR A 55 -8.71 -8.18 -4.94
N THR A 56 -9.25 -9.16 -4.22
CA THR A 56 -9.67 -8.97 -2.81
C THR A 56 -8.46 -8.68 -1.93
N VAL A 57 -7.40 -9.49 -2.02
CA VAL A 57 -6.21 -9.31 -1.19
C VAL A 57 -5.48 -8.01 -1.56
N SER A 58 -5.31 -7.72 -2.85
CA SER A 58 -4.70 -6.47 -3.30
C SER A 58 -5.51 -5.24 -2.86
N GLY A 59 -6.84 -5.30 -2.95
CA GLY A 59 -7.73 -4.22 -2.51
C GLY A 59 -7.65 -3.97 -1.01
N ILE A 60 -7.73 -5.03 -0.19
CA ILE A 60 -7.60 -4.92 1.27
C ILE A 60 -6.22 -4.40 1.64
N TYR A 61 -5.16 -4.93 1.02
CA TYR A 61 -3.80 -4.51 1.32
C TYR A 61 -3.55 -3.04 0.92
N GLY A 62 -4.06 -2.62 -0.23
CA GLY A 62 -4.04 -1.23 -0.66
C GLY A 62 -4.75 -0.31 0.33
N LEU A 63 -5.92 -0.69 0.85
CA LEU A 63 -6.63 0.09 1.87
C LEU A 63 -5.82 0.23 3.17
N ILE A 64 -5.15 -0.84 3.60
CA ILE A 64 -4.27 -0.80 4.78
C ILE A 64 -3.11 0.16 4.54
N ALA A 65 -2.45 0.08 3.39
CA ALA A 65 -1.34 0.95 3.05
C ALA A 65 -1.76 2.42 2.91
N ALA A 66 -2.95 2.66 2.36
CA ALA A 66 -3.56 3.99 2.22
C ALA A 66 -3.87 4.62 3.57
N TYR A 67 -4.52 3.87 4.47
CA TYR A 67 -4.82 4.34 5.82
C TYR A 67 -3.54 4.63 6.61
N ASP A 68 -2.52 3.78 6.45
CA ASP A 68 -1.22 3.97 7.08
C ASP A 68 -0.55 5.29 6.63
N ALA A 69 -0.57 5.59 5.33
CA ALA A 69 -0.03 6.83 4.78
C ALA A 69 -0.84 8.06 5.19
N TYR A 70 -2.17 7.95 5.20
CA TYR A 70 -3.06 9.02 5.63
C TYR A 70 -2.81 9.43 7.09
N ARG A 71 -2.49 8.47 7.97
CA ARG A 71 -2.30 8.70 9.40
C ARG A 71 -0.91 9.20 9.80
N LEU A 72 0.01 9.34 8.85
CA LEU A 72 1.38 9.79 9.11
C LEU A 72 1.54 11.32 9.04
N TYR A 73 0.53 12.01 8.49
CA TYR A 73 0.40 13.47 8.48
C TYR A 73 -0.07 14.05 9.81
#